data_AF-A0A8B8C7S0-F1
#
_entry.id   AF-A0A8B8C7S0-F1
#
_cell.length_a   1.000
_cell.length_b   1.000
_cell.length_c   1.000
_cell.angle_alpha   90.00
_cell.angle_beta   90.00
_cell.angle_gamma   90.00
#
_symmetry.space_group_name_H-M   'P 1'
#
loop_
_entity.id
_entity.type
_entity.pdbx_description
1 polymer ?
#
loop_
_entity_poly.entity_id
_entity_poly.type
_entity_poly.pdbx_seq_one_letter_code
_entity_poly.pdbx_strand_id
1 'polypeptide(L)'
;MKAIALILFACYVSSQYVPPPKPFPREKPGTCPVSDIITTCECRPELITCNGDNECPGSQKCCSYGCGCRTSCMDPIGLPGIQKVGCMYNGKRYREGESFPSIDGCNTCSCVAKGGVVCTKRACIKPIKDVCSQPKVVGPCRAAFRRFWYNRRTNQCERFIYGGCRGNENNFETIQECQRRCQRNTYRPSITA
;
A
#
# COMPACT_ATOMS: atom_id res chain seq x y z
N MET A 1 26.39 -9.87 80.97
CA MET A 1 25.08 -9.23 80.67
C MET A 1 25.14 -8.12 79.63
N LYS A 2 26.28 -7.47 79.31
CA LYS A 2 26.34 -6.40 78.28
C LYS A 2 26.31 -6.87 76.82
N ALA A 3 26.63 -8.14 76.53
CA ALA A 3 26.68 -8.65 75.15
C ALA A 3 25.30 -8.97 74.55
N ILE A 4 24.30 -9.32 75.37
CA ILE A 4 22.96 -9.71 74.90
C ILE A 4 22.14 -8.50 74.43
N ALA A 5 22.34 -7.33 75.06
CA ALA A 5 21.65 -6.09 74.68
C ALA A 5 22.05 -5.56 73.29
N LEU A 6 23.30 -5.76 72.86
CA LEU A 6 23.78 -5.34 71.53
C LEU A 6 23.22 -6.20 70.40
N ILE A 7 23.01 -7.49 70.64
CA ILE A 7 22.43 -8.42 69.65
C ILE A 7 20.94 -8.10 69.41
N LEU A 8 20.19 -7.77 70.47
CA LEU A 8 18.79 -7.37 70.35
C LEU A 8 18.62 -6.01 69.65
N PHE A 9 19.56 -5.07 69.85
CA PHE A 9 19.55 -3.78 69.16
C PHE A 9 19.84 -3.94 67.66
N ALA A 10 20.80 -4.81 67.29
CA ALA A 10 21.11 -5.09 65.88
C ALA A 10 19.91 -5.72 65.14
N CYS A 11 19.20 -6.68 65.76
CA CYS A 11 18.01 -7.30 65.17
C CYS A 11 16.84 -6.32 65.01
N TYR A 12 16.66 -5.38 65.95
CA TYR A 12 15.62 -4.35 65.87
C TYR A 12 15.85 -3.40 64.67
N VAL A 13 17.12 -3.01 64.43
CA VAL A 13 17.48 -2.13 63.32
C VAL A 13 17.36 -2.85 61.95
N SER A 14 17.62 -4.16 61.89
CA SER A 14 17.41 -4.96 60.66
C SER A 14 15.93 -5.18 60.29
N SER A 15 14.99 -5.02 61.23
CA SER A 15 13.56 -5.21 60.99
C SER A 15 12.84 -3.96 60.44
N GLN A 16 13.52 -2.81 60.34
CA GLN A 16 12.97 -1.56 59.81
C GLN A 16 13.56 -1.16 58.46
N TYR A 17 14.36 -2.03 57.84
CA TYR A 17 14.89 -1.79 56.51
C TYR A 17 13.76 -1.92 55.48
N VAL A 18 13.12 -0.79 55.16
CA VAL A 18 12.27 -0.64 53.99
C VAL A 18 13.19 -0.31 52.82
N PRO A 19 13.36 -1.20 51.82
CA PRO A 19 14.16 -0.86 50.65
C PRO A 19 13.55 0.38 49.98
N PRO A 20 14.38 1.27 49.41
CA PRO A 20 13.86 2.43 48.69
C PRO A 20 12.88 1.97 47.61
N PRO A 21 11.78 2.71 47.36
CA PRO A 21 10.89 2.39 46.24
C PRO A 21 11.75 2.27 44.99
N LYS A 22 11.61 1.14 44.27
CA LYS A 22 12.30 0.95 42.99
C LYS A 22 12.04 2.20 42.14
N PRO A 23 13.06 2.80 41.52
CA PRO A 23 12.83 3.95 40.65
C PRO A 23 11.74 3.57 39.66
N PHE A 24 10.71 4.43 39.55
CA PHE A 24 9.61 4.24 38.61
C PHE A 24 10.17 3.80 37.25
N PRO A 25 9.56 2.82 36.56
CA PRO A 25 10.02 2.40 35.24
C PRO A 25 10.22 3.63 34.38
N ARG A 26 11.40 3.79 33.77
CA ARG A 26 11.69 4.94 32.91
C ARG A 26 10.74 4.88 31.71
N GLU A 27 9.62 5.61 31.77
CA GLU A 27 8.76 5.78 30.61
C GLU A 27 9.58 6.43 29.51
N LYS A 28 9.65 5.75 28.35
CA LYS A 28 10.32 6.31 27.20
C LYS A 28 9.45 7.42 26.59
N PRO A 29 10.06 8.48 26.04
CA PRO A 29 9.32 9.58 25.43
C PRO A 29 8.35 9.13 24.31
N GLY A 30 7.25 9.87 24.14
CA GLY A 30 6.28 9.70 23.05
C GLY A 30 5.10 8.79 23.42
N THR A 31 4.18 8.60 22.48
CA THR A 31 2.92 7.89 22.69
C THR A 31 2.89 6.62 21.86
N CYS A 32 2.20 5.59 22.34
CA CYS A 32 1.95 4.38 21.55
C CYS A 32 1.06 4.68 20.34
N PRO A 33 1.36 4.12 19.15
CA PRO A 33 0.49 4.26 18.00
C PRO A 33 -0.85 3.57 18.27
N VAL A 34 -1.95 4.23 17.89
CA VAL A 34 -3.29 3.61 17.94
C VAL A 34 -3.31 2.45 16.93
N SER A 35 -3.76 1.27 17.37
CA SER A 35 -3.97 0.13 16.48
C SER A 35 -5.46 -0.06 16.22
N ASP A 36 -5.84 -0.11 14.95
CA ASP A 36 -7.21 -0.42 14.52
C ASP A 36 -7.51 -1.94 14.52
N ILE A 37 -6.55 -2.76 14.97
CA ILE A 37 -6.74 -4.20 15.04
C ILE A 37 -7.59 -4.53 16.28
N ILE A 38 -8.87 -4.77 16.04
CA ILE A 38 -9.80 -5.33 17.02
C ILE A 38 -9.30 -6.74 17.37
N THR A 39 -8.53 -6.85 18.44
CA THR A 39 -8.09 -8.13 18.99
C THR A 39 -9.04 -8.58 20.08
N THR A 40 -9.24 -9.89 20.21
CA THR A 40 -10.03 -10.48 21.31
C THR A 40 -9.36 -10.15 22.64
N CYS A 41 -10.13 -10.01 23.72
CA CYS A 41 -9.60 -9.81 25.08
C CYS A 41 -8.88 -11.06 25.64
N GLU A 42 -8.45 -12.01 24.81
CA GLU A 42 -7.76 -13.22 25.27
C GLU A 42 -6.33 -12.90 25.69
N CYS A 43 -6.08 -12.98 26.99
CA CYS A 43 -4.75 -12.80 27.57
C CYS A 43 -3.99 -14.12 27.56
N ARG A 44 -3.26 -14.39 26.47
CA ARG A 44 -2.33 -15.53 26.37
C ARG A 44 -0.90 -15.04 26.61
N PRO A 45 -0.06 -15.80 27.35
CA PRO A 45 1.35 -15.42 27.59
C PRO A 45 2.14 -15.16 26.31
N GLU A 46 1.83 -15.87 25.23
CA GLU A 46 2.45 -15.72 23.91
C GLU A 46 2.19 -14.36 23.24
N LEU A 47 1.18 -13.62 23.71
CA LEU A 47 0.79 -12.30 23.19
C LEU A 47 1.44 -11.14 23.97
N ILE A 48 2.16 -11.45 25.05
CA ILE A 48 2.86 -10.50 25.91
C ILE A 48 4.34 -10.55 25.54
N THR A 49 4.81 -9.60 24.73
CA THR A 49 6.23 -9.56 24.31
C THR A 49 7.07 -8.55 25.07
N CYS A 50 6.43 -7.72 25.90
CA CYS A 50 7.07 -6.80 26.83
C CYS A 50 6.14 -6.48 28.01
N ASN A 51 6.70 -6.15 29.17
CA ASN A 51 5.95 -5.70 30.36
C ASN A 51 6.21 -4.21 30.68
N GLY A 52 7.15 -3.58 29.98
CA GLY A 52 7.49 -2.17 30.17
C GLY A 52 8.47 -1.65 29.12
N ASP A 53 8.56 -0.32 29.02
CA ASP A 53 9.41 0.37 28.04
C ASP A 53 10.90 -0.01 28.15
N ASN A 54 11.35 -0.38 29.35
CA ASN A 54 12.72 -0.82 29.63
C ASN A 54 13.09 -2.16 28.98
N GLU A 55 12.10 -3.01 28.69
CA GLU A 55 12.32 -4.30 28.00
C GLU A 55 12.45 -4.11 26.48
N CYS A 56 12.02 -2.96 25.97
CA CYS A 56 12.09 -2.66 24.55
C CYS A 56 13.44 -2.03 24.16
N PRO A 57 13.96 -2.31 22.95
CA PRO A 57 15.23 -1.75 22.50
C PRO A 57 15.11 -0.27 22.13
N GLY A 58 16.21 0.47 22.26
CA GLY A 58 16.32 1.86 21.81
C GLY A 58 15.20 2.77 22.33
N SER A 59 14.52 3.47 21.43
CA SER A 59 13.40 4.37 21.74
C SER A 59 12.02 3.70 21.75
N GLN A 60 11.93 2.39 21.53
CA GLN A 60 10.62 1.70 21.43
C GLN A 60 9.90 1.66 22.77
N LYS A 61 8.60 1.92 22.76
CA LYS A 61 7.69 1.80 23.91
C LYS A 61 7.03 0.42 23.91
N CYS A 62 6.74 -0.09 25.10
CA CYS A 62 5.92 -1.27 25.27
C CYS A 62 4.45 -0.88 25.15
N CYS A 63 3.85 -1.18 23.99
CA CYS A 63 2.50 -0.74 23.66
C CYS A 63 1.50 -1.88 23.81
N SER A 64 0.42 -1.60 24.53
CA SER A 64 -0.71 -2.51 24.71
C SER A 64 -1.78 -2.31 23.65
N TYR A 65 -2.30 -3.41 23.10
CA TYR A 65 -3.37 -3.44 22.12
C TYR A 65 -4.55 -4.28 22.62
N GLY A 66 -5.74 -4.01 22.07
CA GLY A 66 -6.97 -4.66 22.52
C GLY A 66 -7.32 -4.28 23.96
N CYS A 67 -7.62 -5.27 24.81
CA CYS A 67 -8.05 -5.08 26.20
C CYS A 67 -6.88 -4.96 27.21
N GLY A 68 -5.66 -4.70 26.71
CA GLY A 68 -4.47 -4.46 27.55
C GLY A 68 -3.47 -5.62 27.65
N CYS A 69 -3.82 -6.82 27.17
CA CYS A 69 -2.98 -8.01 27.33
C CYS A 69 -2.03 -8.29 26.16
N ARG A 70 -2.27 -7.75 24.97
CA ARG A 70 -1.34 -7.93 23.85
C ARG A 70 -0.34 -6.79 23.89
N THR A 71 0.89 -7.06 24.29
CA THR A 71 1.93 -6.02 24.40
C THR A 71 3.05 -6.28 23.41
N SER A 72 3.55 -5.21 22.79
CA SER A 72 4.72 -5.28 21.92
C SER A 72 5.52 -4.00 21.83
N CYS A 73 6.82 -4.16 21.59
CA CYS A 73 7.74 -3.05 21.42
C CYS A 73 7.51 -2.35 20.08
N MET A 74 7.16 -1.07 20.16
CA MET A 74 6.72 -0.29 19.01
C MET A 74 7.36 1.09 19.02
N ASP A 75 7.61 1.65 17.83
CA ASP A 75 8.17 2.98 17.71
C ASP A 75 7.13 4.04 18.15
N PRO A 76 7.49 4.94 19.10
CA PRO A 76 6.56 5.94 19.61
C PRO A 76 6.25 7.04 18.60
N ILE A 77 5.01 7.52 18.61
CA ILE A 77 4.55 8.69 17.87
C ILE A 77 4.61 9.96 18.76
N GLY A 78 4.63 11.14 18.14
CA GLY A 78 4.56 12.42 18.87
C GLY A 78 5.89 12.92 19.44
N LEU A 79 7.03 12.36 19.02
CA LEU A 79 8.35 12.87 19.38
C LEU A 79 8.81 14.01 18.45
N PRO A 80 9.36 15.10 19.00
CA PRO A 80 9.96 16.15 18.18
C PRO A 80 11.17 15.57 17.42
N GLY A 81 11.05 15.50 16.09
CA GLY A 81 12.11 15.00 15.21
C GLY A 81 12.01 13.53 14.78
N ILE A 82 11.00 12.77 15.22
CA ILE A 82 10.79 11.37 14.78
C ILE A 82 9.48 11.28 13.96
N GLN A 83 9.68 11.15 12.65
CA GLN A 83 8.75 10.72 11.60
C GLN A 83 7.29 11.16 11.76
N LYS A 84 6.99 12.36 11.24
CA LYS A 84 5.64 12.79 10.87
C LYS A 84 4.91 11.62 10.19
N VAL A 85 3.70 11.33 10.66
CA VAL A 85 2.75 10.39 10.05
C VAL A 85 2.65 10.73 8.56
N GLY A 86 3.38 9.98 7.75
CA GLY A 86 3.29 10.04 6.31
C GLY A 86 1.96 9.48 5.83
N CYS A 87 1.78 9.41 4.52
CA CYS A 87 0.55 8.92 3.92
C CYS A 87 0.71 7.46 3.52
N MET A 88 -0.38 6.69 3.59
CA MET A 88 -0.44 5.34 3.04
C MET A 88 -1.24 5.38 1.74
N TYR A 89 -0.67 4.86 0.65
CA TYR A 89 -1.35 4.74 -0.63
C TYR A 89 -0.98 3.41 -1.30
N ASN A 90 -2.00 2.62 -1.65
CA ASN A 90 -1.86 1.30 -2.26
C ASN A 90 -0.85 0.38 -1.52
N GLY A 91 -0.92 0.35 -0.19
CA GLY A 91 -0.04 -0.48 0.67
C GLY A 91 1.40 0.04 0.82
N LYS A 92 1.77 1.16 0.18
CA LYS A 92 3.08 1.80 0.33
C LYS A 92 2.99 3.05 1.20
N ARG A 93 4.02 3.30 2.02
CA ARG A 93 4.16 4.49 2.86
C ARG A 93 4.97 5.57 2.13
N TYR A 94 4.47 6.81 2.19
CA TYR A 94 5.07 7.99 1.57
C TYR A 94 5.31 9.08 2.61
N ARG A 95 6.36 9.87 2.42
CA ARG A 95 6.69 11.01 3.30
C ARG A 95 5.82 12.21 2.96
N GLU A 96 5.53 13.05 3.95
CA GLU A 96 4.87 14.34 3.70
C GLU A 96 5.68 15.16 2.69
N GLY A 97 5.02 15.67 1.65
CA GLY A 97 5.62 16.37 0.52
C GLY A 97 6.04 15.47 -0.65
N GLU A 98 6.06 14.14 -0.47
CA GLU A 98 6.43 13.20 -1.52
C GLU A 98 5.34 13.10 -2.59
N SER A 99 5.76 13.03 -3.86
CA SER A 99 4.87 12.77 -5.01
C SER A 99 5.16 11.41 -5.63
N PHE A 100 4.12 10.70 -6.04
CA PHE A 100 4.19 9.32 -6.51
C PHE A 100 3.13 9.01 -7.56
N PRO A 101 3.33 7.99 -8.41
CA PRO A 101 2.33 7.60 -9.41
C PRO A 101 1.05 7.06 -8.78
N SER A 102 -0.09 7.42 -9.37
CA SER A 102 -1.40 6.81 -9.09
C SER A 102 -1.46 5.39 -9.66
N ILE A 103 -2.36 4.56 -9.11
CA ILE A 103 -2.63 3.20 -9.59
C ILE A 103 -3.16 3.15 -11.03
N ASP A 104 -3.70 4.26 -11.53
CA ASP A 104 -4.18 4.38 -12.91
C ASP A 104 -3.05 4.56 -13.93
N GLY A 105 -1.81 4.75 -13.46
CA GLY A 105 -0.60 4.87 -14.28
C GLY A 105 -0.46 6.19 -15.05
N CYS A 106 -1.39 7.14 -14.88
CA CYS A 106 -1.37 8.41 -15.61
C CYS A 106 -1.47 9.64 -14.71
N ASN A 107 -2.05 9.48 -13.51
CA ASN A 107 -2.13 10.53 -12.52
C ASN A 107 -0.96 10.49 -11.54
N THR A 108 -0.69 11.63 -10.93
CA THR A 108 0.31 11.78 -9.87
C THR A 108 -0.41 12.12 -8.58
N CYS A 109 -0.05 11.43 -7.51
CA CYS A 109 -0.53 11.68 -6.16
C CYS A 109 0.57 12.34 -5.33
N SER A 110 0.19 13.10 -4.32
CA SER A 110 1.09 13.73 -3.38
C SER A 110 0.61 13.45 -1.95
N CYS A 111 1.57 13.14 -1.07
CA CYS A 111 1.31 13.01 0.35
C CYS A 111 1.34 14.40 1.01
N VAL A 112 0.22 14.80 1.58
CA VAL A 112 0.06 16.09 2.26
C VAL A 112 0.03 15.93 3.78
N ALA A 113 0.09 17.04 4.51
CA ALA A 113 0.02 17.05 5.96
C ALA A 113 -1.21 16.28 6.49
N LYS A 114 -1.07 15.73 7.70
CA LYS A 114 -2.10 14.89 8.37
C LYS A 114 -2.42 13.57 7.64
N GLY A 115 -1.50 13.05 6.84
CA GLY A 115 -1.62 11.74 6.19
C GLY A 115 -2.55 11.71 4.96
N GLY A 116 -2.95 12.88 4.45
CA GLY A 116 -3.84 12.98 3.29
C GLY A 116 -3.13 12.63 1.97
N VAL A 117 -3.84 11.99 1.06
CA VAL A 117 -3.36 11.76 -0.32
C VAL A 117 -4.23 12.54 -1.28
N VAL A 118 -3.61 13.40 -2.09
CA VAL A 118 -4.29 14.18 -3.13
C VAL A 118 -3.70 13.79 -4.47
N CYS A 119 -4.54 13.44 -5.44
CA CYS A 119 -4.12 13.05 -6.78
C CYS A 119 -4.62 14.01 -7.85
N THR A 120 -3.86 14.15 -8.93
CA THR A 120 -4.35 14.79 -10.15
C THR A 120 -5.55 14.02 -10.71
N LYS A 121 -6.43 14.72 -11.43
CA LYS A 121 -7.61 14.13 -12.10
C LYS A 121 -7.54 14.30 -13.61
N ARG A 122 -6.42 13.87 -14.21
CA ARG A 122 -6.23 13.83 -15.65
C ARG A 122 -6.99 12.62 -16.21
N ALA A 123 -7.67 12.81 -17.33
CA ALA A 123 -8.22 11.71 -18.09
C ALA A 123 -7.06 10.86 -18.62
N CYS A 124 -7.01 9.58 -18.21
CA CYS A 124 -6.01 8.66 -18.77
C CYS A 124 -6.35 8.41 -20.24
N ILE A 125 -5.55 9.00 -21.13
CA ILE A 125 -5.61 8.69 -22.55
C ILE A 125 -5.00 7.31 -22.71
N LYS A 126 -5.84 6.27 -22.66
CA LYS A 126 -5.44 4.97 -23.18
C LYS A 126 -5.10 5.21 -24.65
N PRO A 127 -3.91 4.82 -25.14
CA PRO A 127 -3.63 4.93 -26.57
C PRO A 127 -4.78 4.24 -27.29
N ILE A 128 -5.45 4.98 -28.17
CA ILE A 128 -6.47 4.39 -29.02
C ILE A 128 -5.71 3.38 -29.85
N LYS A 129 -5.79 2.10 -29.46
CA LYS A 129 -5.23 1.01 -30.24
C LYS A 129 -5.90 1.12 -31.60
N ASP A 130 -5.17 1.61 -32.58
CA ASP A 130 -5.72 1.81 -33.91
C ASP A 130 -5.93 0.43 -34.51
N VAL A 131 -7.14 -0.09 -34.33
CA VAL A 131 -7.61 -1.37 -34.85
C VAL A 131 -7.23 -1.51 -36.32
N CYS A 132 -7.36 -0.43 -37.08
CA CYS A 132 -7.13 -0.40 -38.52
C CYS A 132 -5.63 -0.44 -38.88
N SER A 133 -4.74 -0.19 -37.92
CA SER A 133 -3.29 -0.32 -38.12
C SER A 133 -2.73 -1.71 -37.84
N GLN A 134 -3.51 -2.59 -37.22
CA GLN A 134 -3.02 -3.91 -36.85
C GLN A 134 -2.90 -4.83 -38.08
N PRO A 135 -2.00 -5.81 -38.08
CA PRO A 135 -1.87 -6.74 -39.21
C PRO A 135 -3.06 -7.71 -39.29
N LYS A 136 -3.24 -8.39 -40.42
CA LYS A 136 -4.10 -9.58 -40.47
C LYS A 136 -3.52 -10.70 -39.60
N VAL A 137 -4.36 -11.36 -38.82
CA VAL A 137 -3.95 -12.48 -37.95
C VAL A 137 -4.88 -13.67 -38.15
N VAL A 138 -4.37 -14.75 -38.75
CA VAL A 138 -5.09 -16.02 -38.92
C VAL A 138 -5.25 -16.73 -37.57
N GLY A 139 -4.23 -16.68 -36.71
CA GLY A 139 -4.20 -17.41 -35.45
C GLY A 139 -3.85 -18.90 -35.61
N PRO A 140 -3.63 -19.65 -34.51
CA PRO A 140 -3.15 -21.02 -34.57
C PRO A 140 -4.25 -22.08 -34.75
N CYS A 141 -5.52 -21.71 -34.56
CA CYS A 141 -6.65 -22.62 -34.75
C CYS A 141 -6.91 -22.89 -36.25
N ARG A 142 -7.57 -24.02 -36.55
CA ARG A 142 -7.70 -24.55 -37.92
C ARG A 142 -9.12 -24.44 -38.51
N ALA A 143 -10.01 -23.65 -37.90
CA ALA A 143 -11.30 -23.37 -38.50
C ALA A 143 -11.14 -22.39 -39.68
N ALA A 144 -12.15 -22.31 -40.56
CA ALA A 144 -12.10 -21.50 -41.76
C ALA A 144 -13.17 -20.39 -41.76
N PHE A 145 -13.05 -19.43 -40.85
CA PHE A 145 -14.00 -18.31 -40.79
C PHE A 145 -13.63 -17.25 -41.83
N ARG A 146 -14.52 -16.97 -42.79
CA ARG A 146 -14.37 -15.84 -43.70
C ARG A 146 -14.57 -14.54 -42.93
N ARG A 147 -13.57 -13.66 -42.93
CA ARG A 147 -13.55 -12.38 -42.22
C ARG A 147 -12.95 -11.29 -43.10
N PHE A 148 -13.03 -10.05 -42.65
CA PHE A 148 -12.46 -8.88 -43.30
C PHE A 148 -11.42 -8.22 -42.39
N TRP A 149 -10.35 -7.70 -42.97
CA TRP A 149 -9.35 -6.89 -42.27
C TRP A 149 -9.05 -5.65 -43.10
N TYR A 150 -8.67 -4.55 -42.44
CA TYR A 150 -8.26 -3.34 -43.12
C TYR A 150 -6.77 -3.41 -43.48
N ASN A 151 -6.48 -3.38 -44.78
CA ASN A 151 -5.13 -3.32 -45.31
C ASN A 151 -4.71 -1.88 -45.55
N ARG A 152 -3.85 -1.35 -44.68
CA ARG A 152 -3.33 0.02 -44.79
C ARG A 152 -2.47 0.27 -46.04
N ARG A 153 -1.90 -0.78 -46.65
CA ARG A 153 -1.10 -0.60 -47.87
C ARG A 153 -1.99 -0.30 -49.07
N THR A 154 -3.17 -0.90 -49.13
CA THR A 154 -4.14 -0.72 -50.23
C THR A 154 -5.25 0.26 -49.88
N ASN A 155 -5.35 0.66 -48.60
CA ASN A 155 -6.46 1.43 -48.01
C ASN A 155 -7.82 0.75 -48.21
N GLN A 156 -7.84 -0.59 -48.26
CA GLN A 156 -9.04 -1.37 -48.53
C GLN A 156 -9.31 -2.41 -47.45
N CYS A 157 -10.60 -2.70 -47.26
CA CYS A 157 -11.03 -3.84 -46.47
C CYS A 157 -10.99 -5.11 -47.33
N GLU A 158 -10.10 -6.03 -46.99
CA GLU A 158 -9.83 -7.25 -47.75
C GLU A 158 -10.32 -8.48 -47.00
N ARG A 159 -10.73 -9.52 -47.73
CA ARG A 159 -11.13 -10.80 -47.13
C ARG A 159 -9.91 -11.60 -46.68
N PHE A 160 -10.03 -12.32 -45.58
CA PHE A 160 -9.07 -13.32 -45.15
C PHE A 160 -9.76 -14.48 -44.40
N ILE A 161 -9.02 -15.57 -44.17
CA ILE A 161 -9.48 -16.69 -43.36
C ILE A 161 -8.94 -16.53 -41.93
N TYR A 162 -9.84 -16.48 -40.97
CA TYR A 162 -9.53 -16.51 -39.55
C TYR A 162 -9.65 -17.94 -39.01
N GLY A 163 -8.59 -18.40 -38.34
CA GLY A 163 -8.47 -19.73 -37.75
C GLY A 163 -9.42 -20.00 -36.58
N GLY A 164 -10.01 -18.96 -36.00
CA GLY A 164 -11.01 -19.06 -34.93
C GLY A 164 -10.50 -18.72 -33.53
N CYS A 165 -9.19 -18.57 -33.32
CA CYS A 165 -8.65 -18.17 -32.02
C CYS A 165 -7.40 -17.28 -32.13
N ARG A 166 -7.10 -16.53 -31.07
CA ARG A 166 -5.91 -15.65 -30.92
C ARG A 166 -5.69 -14.70 -32.11
N GLY A 167 -6.78 -14.22 -32.70
CA GLY A 167 -6.76 -13.09 -33.63
C GLY A 167 -6.53 -11.75 -32.91
N ASN A 168 -6.59 -10.67 -33.67
CA ASN A 168 -6.63 -9.32 -33.15
C ASN A 168 -7.93 -8.61 -33.57
N GLU A 169 -8.07 -7.33 -33.22
CA GLU A 169 -9.29 -6.56 -33.45
C GLU A 169 -9.46 -6.14 -34.93
N ASN A 170 -8.42 -6.24 -35.78
CA ASN A 170 -8.54 -6.01 -37.23
C ASN A 170 -9.13 -7.25 -37.93
N ASN A 171 -10.32 -7.65 -37.46
CA ASN A 171 -11.02 -8.87 -37.84
C ASN A 171 -12.52 -8.60 -37.72
N PHE A 172 -13.13 -8.28 -38.85
CA PHE A 172 -14.53 -7.89 -38.95
C PHE A 172 -15.33 -9.00 -39.62
N GLU A 173 -16.58 -9.17 -39.20
CA GLU A 173 -17.45 -10.20 -39.77
C GLU A 173 -17.98 -9.79 -41.15
N THR A 174 -18.23 -8.50 -41.34
CA THR A 174 -18.78 -7.94 -42.57
C THR A 174 -17.87 -6.87 -43.17
N ILE A 175 -17.97 -6.68 -44.49
CA ILE A 175 -17.24 -5.62 -45.19
C ILE A 175 -17.68 -4.25 -44.68
N GLN A 176 -18.98 -4.04 -44.44
CA GLN A 176 -19.55 -2.78 -43.98
C GLN A 176 -19.01 -2.37 -42.61
N GLU A 177 -18.84 -3.33 -41.70
CA GLU A 177 -18.24 -3.09 -40.39
C GLU A 177 -16.79 -2.62 -40.52
N CYS A 178 -15.98 -3.30 -41.34
CA CYS A 178 -14.61 -2.92 -41.60
C CYS A 178 -14.52 -1.51 -42.20
N GLN A 179 -15.31 -1.22 -43.23
CA GLN A 179 -15.30 0.07 -43.92
C GLN A 179 -15.75 1.20 -42.98
N ARG A 180 -16.85 1.00 -42.24
CA ARG A 180 -17.33 1.98 -41.25
C ARG A 180 -16.29 2.25 -40.16
N ARG A 181 -15.51 1.23 -39.77
CA ARG A 181 -14.51 1.37 -38.70
C ARG A 181 -13.20 2.01 -39.16
N CYS A 182 -12.79 1.74 -40.40
CA CYS A 182 -11.43 2.03 -40.89
C CYS A 182 -11.34 2.92 -42.12
N GLN A 183 -12.41 3.03 -42.91
CA GLN A 183 -12.49 3.87 -44.10
C GLN A 183 -13.31 5.16 -43.89
N ARG A 184 -13.53 5.58 -42.63
CA ARG A 184 -14.11 6.91 -42.40
C ARG A 184 -13.16 7.96 -42.96
N ASN A 185 -13.60 8.55 -44.09
CA ASN A 185 -12.99 9.67 -44.79
C ASN A 185 -12.25 10.60 -43.83
N THR A 186 -10.94 10.74 -44.07
CA THR A 186 -10.10 11.96 -44.19
C THR A 186 -10.55 13.32 -43.64
N TYR A 187 -11.64 13.48 -42.90
CA TYR A 187 -11.93 14.71 -42.15
C TYR A 187 -11.43 14.55 -40.71
N ARG A 188 -10.11 14.47 -40.58
CA ARG A 188 -9.45 14.97 -39.36
C ARG A 188 -9.32 16.47 -39.62
N PRO A 189 -10.08 17.38 -38.98
CA PRO A 189 -9.72 18.78 -39.03
C PRO A 189 -8.29 18.84 -38.52
N SER A 190 -7.37 19.23 -39.41
CA SER A 190 -6.01 19.58 -39.06
C SER A 190 -6.12 20.61 -37.95
N ILE A 191 -5.75 20.22 -36.73
CA ILE A 191 -5.44 21.19 -35.68
C ILE A 191 -4.18 21.87 -36.19
N THR A 192 -4.37 23.01 -36.84
CA THR A 192 -3.29 23.94 -37.16
C THR A 192 -2.69 24.40 -35.83
N ALA A 193 -1.35 24.37 -35.77
CA ALA A 193 -0.56 24.84 -34.65
C ALA A 193 -0.71 26.36 -34.45
#